data_AF-A0A3D1JBS2-F1
#
_entry.id   AF-A0A3D1JBS2-F1
#
_cell.length_a   1.000
_cell.length_b   1.000
_cell.length_c   1.000
_cell.angle_alpha   90.00
_cell.angle_beta   90.00
_cell.angle_gamma   90.00
#
_symmetry.space_group_name_H-M   'P 1'
#
loop_
_entity.id
_entity.type
_entity.pdbx_description
1 polymer ?
#
loop_
_entity_poly.entity_id
_entity_poly.type
_entity_poly.pdbx_seq_one_letter_code
_entity_poly.pdbx_strand_id
1 'polypeptide(L)' 'TMPEVDGLEALKLIRTFDASAKVVMCSAMGQQGMVMDAIRAGAVDFIVKPFDTDRVITAIDKAFA' A
#
# COMPACT_ATOMS: atom_id res chain seq x y z
N THR A 1 1.76 -12.90 -7.04
CA THR A 1 1.55 -13.23 -5.62
C THR A 1 2.90 -13.20 -4.94
N MET A 2 2.99 -12.68 -3.72
CA MET A 2 4.22 -12.75 -2.92
C MET A 2 4.18 -14.09 -2.16
N PRO A 3 5.09 -15.04 -2.44
CA PRO A 3 4.98 -16.42 -1.94
C PRO A 3 5.44 -16.59 -0.49
N GLU A 4 6.24 -15.66 0.05
CA GLU A 4 6.86 -15.80 1.38
C GLU A 4 6.21 -14.92 2.45
N VAL A 5 5.77 -13.71 2.10
CA VAL A 5 5.23 -12.72 3.04
C VAL A 5 4.06 -12.00 2.39
N ASP A 6 2.95 -11.85 3.11
CA ASP A 6 1.80 -11.09 2.63
C ASP A 6 2.12 -9.59 2.53
N GLY A 7 1.45 -8.87 1.62
CA GLY A 7 1.68 -7.44 1.42
C GLY A 7 1.45 -6.63 2.70
N LEU A 8 0.48 -7.02 3.54
CA LEU A 8 0.21 -6.35 4.80
C LEU A 8 1.31 -6.60 5.85
N GLU A 9 1.86 -7.81 5.90
CA GLU A 9 3.01 -8.12 6.76
C GLU A 9 4.26 -7.39 6.30
N ALA A 10 4.50 -7.33 4.99
CA ALA A 10 5.60 -6.56 4.40
C ALA A 10 5.49 -5.08 4.78
N LEU A 11 4.30 -4.47 4.71
CA LEU A 11 4.06 -3.10 5.15
C LEU A 11 4.45 -2.90 6.63
N LYS A 12 4.02 -3.80 7.51
CA LYS A 12 4.35 -3.72 8.95
C LYS A 12 5.86 -3.84 9.19
N LEU A 13 6.53 -4.75 8.48
CA LEU A 13 7.97 -4.93 8.58
C LEU A 13 8.74 -3.70 8.07
N ILE A 14 8.35 -3.13 6.92
CA ILE A 14 8.93 -1.90 6.37
C ILE A 14 8.78 -0.76 7.38
N ARG A 15 7.59 -0.57 7.94
CA ARG A 15 7.31 0.50 8.92
C ARG A 15 8.03 0.28 10.26
N THR A 16 8.30 -0.96 10.64
CA THR A 16 9.09 -1.31 11.83
C THR A 16 10.58 -1.02 11.62
N PHE A 17 11.08 -1.30 10.41
CA PHE A 17 12.46 -1.01 10.02
C PHE A 17 12.70 0.50 9.84
N ASP A 18 11.75 1.19 9.20
CA ASP A 18 11.79 2.63 8.99
C ASP A 18 10.39 3.25 9.20
N ALA A 19 10.23 3.92 10.34
CA ALA A 19 9.00 4.61 10.70
C ALA A 19 8.70 5.86 9.85
N SER A 20 9.63 6.29 9.00
CA SER A 20 9.43 7.39 8.03
C SER A 20 9.10 6.88 6.62
N ALA A 21 9.21 5.58 6.37
CA ALA A 21 8.94 4.99 5.07
C ALA A 21 7.49 5.25 4.62
N LYS A 22 7.37 5.74 3.39
CA LYS A 22 6.10 6.02 2.70
C LYS A 22 5.76 4.84 1.80
N VAL A 23 4.71 4.10 2.14
CA VAL A 23 4.34 2.87 1.43
C VAL A 23 3.00 3.04 0.73
N VAL A 24 2.97 2.82 -0.58
CA VAL A 24 1.73 2.74 -1.38
C VAL A 24 1.47 1.27 -1.70
N MET A 25 0.32 0.77 -1.29
CA MET A 25 -0.05 -0.62 -1.49
C MET A 25 -0.68 -0.83 -2.87
N CYS A 26 -0.41 -1.96 -3.50
CA CYS A 26 -1.03 -2.32 -4.78
C CYS A 26 -1.49 -3.78 -4.81
N SER A 27 -2.79 -4.02 -5.04
CA SER A 27 -3.38 -5.37 -5.00
C SER A 27 -4.41 -5.60 -6.10
N ALA A 28 -4.55 -6.86 -6.53
CA ALA A 28 -5.65 -7.29 -7.41
C ALA A 28 -6.94 -7.62 -6.63
N MET A 29 -6.83 -7.91 -5.33
CA MET A 29 -7.98 -8.08 -4.44
C MET A 29 -8.25 -6.74 -3.74
N GLY A 30 -9.18 -5.96 -4.29
CA GLY A 30 -9.65 -4.70 -3.71
C GLY A 30 -10.71 -4.87 -2.61
N GLN A 31 -10.62 -5.92 -1.80
CA GLN A 31 -11.58 -6.11 -0.70
C GLN A 31 -11.44 -4.96 0.32
N GLN A 32 -12.54 -4.31 0.65
CA GLN A 32 -12.55 -3.14 1.54
C GLN A 32 -11.85 -3.40 2.89
N GLY A 33 -11.93 -4.63 3.42
CA GLY A 33 -11.22 -5.01 4.65
C GLY A 33 -9.71 -4.84 4.54
N MET A 34 -9.10 -5.40 3.48
CA MET A 34 -7.66 -5.33 3.24
C MET A 34 -7.18 -3.88 3.03
N VAL A 35 -7.98 -3.06 2.35
CA VAL A 35 -7.68 -1.64 2.16
C VAL A 35 -7.63 -0.92 3.52
N MET A 36 -8.64 -1.13 4.37
CA MET A 36 -8.70 -0.49 5.69
C MET A 36 -7.56 -0.97 6.60
N ASP A 37 -7.20 -2.25 6.55
CA ASP A 37 -6.10 -2.78 7.34
C ASP A 37 -4.74 -2.23 6.89
N ALA A 38 -4.52 -2.05 5.58
CA ALA A 38 -3.32 -1.40 5.06
C ALA A 38 -3.22 0.06 5.51
N ILE A 39 -4.31 0.83 5.43
CA ILE A 39 -4.32 2.23 5.87
C ILE A 39 -4.06 2.32 7.38
N ARG A 40 -4.68 1.46 8.20
CA ARG A 40 -4.43 1.39 9.65
C ARG A 40 -2.98 1.02 9.99
N ALA A 41 -2.35 0.18 9.17
CA ALA A 41 -0.95 -0.20 9.32
C ALA A 41 0.04 0.90 8.87
N GLY A 42 -0.45 2.02 8.33
CA GLY A 42 0.37 3.17 7.94
C GLY A 42 0.73 3.22 6.45
N ALA A 43 -0.03 2.53 5.59
CA ALA A 43 0.03 2.79 4.16
C ALA A 43 -0.45 4.21 3.86
N VAL A 44 0.24 4.89 2.94
CA VAL A 44 -0.10 6.22 2.46
C VAL A 44 -1.33 6.18 1.57
N ASP A 45 -1.36 5.23 0.63
CA ASP A 45 -2.47 5.04 -0.28
C ASP A 45 -2.54 3.56 -0.71
N PHE A 46 -3.67 3.19 -1.32
CA PHE A 46 -3.95 1.86 -1.84
C PHE A 46 -4.46 1.94 -3.27
N ILE A 47 -3.85 1.16 -4.15
CA ILE A 47 -4.19 1.06 -5.57
C ILE A 47 -4.71 -0.35 -5.87
N VAL A 48 -5.90 -0.44 -6.44
CA VAL A 48 -6.48 -1.72 -6.90
C VAL A 48 -6.16 -1.91 -8.37
N LYS A 49 -5.77 -3.13 -8.77
CA LYS A 49 -5.58 -3.52 -10.17
C LYS A 49 -6.92 -3.96 -10.80
N PRO A 50 -7.14 -3.70 -12.11
CA PRO A 50 -6.29 -2.89 -12.99
C PRO A 50 -6.37 -1.40 -12.62
N PHE A 51 -5.25 -0.69 -12.75
CA PHE A 51 -5.14 0.74 -12.43
C PHE A 51 -4.76 1.54 -13.66
N ASP A 52 -5.21 2.79 -13.68
CA ASP A 52 -4.81 3.79 -14.68
C ASP A 52 -3.57 4.57 -14.21
N THR A 53 -2.80 5.09 -15.17
CA THR A 53 -1.57 5.85 -14.88
C THR A 53 -1.83 7.04 -13.96
N ASP A 54 -2.95 7.75 -14.14
CA ASP A 54 -3.32 8.91 -13.31
C ASP A 54 -3.53 8.53 -11.84
N ARG A 55 -4.05 7.32 -11.57
CA ARG A 55 -4.24 6.83 -10.20
C ARG A 55 -2.89 6.59 -9.50
N VAL A 56 -1.91 6.10 -10.25
CA VAL A 56 -0.54 5.89 -9.75
C VAL A 56 0.13 7.22 -9.45
N ILE A 57 0.06 8.18 -10.38
CA ILE A 57 0.62 9.52 -10.19
C ILE A 57 0.02 10.18 -8.94
N THR A 58 -1.32 10.16 -8.81
CA THR A 58 -2.01 10.73 -7.64
C THR A 58 -1.57 10.08 -6.32
N ALA A 59 -1.34 8.77 -6.30
CA ALA A 59 -0.91 8.07 -5.10
C ALA A 59 0.55 8.41 -4.72
N ILE A 60 1.42 8.61 -5.72
CA ILE A 60 2.79 9.06 -5.51
C ILE A 60 2.80 10.51 -5.01
N ASP A 61 2.01 11.39 -5.61
CA ASP A 61 1.91 12.78 -5.17
C ASP A 61 1.44 12.88 -3.72
N LYS A 62 0.44 12.08 -3.32
CA LYS A 62 0.03 11.97 -1.91
C LYS A 62 1.12 11.45 -0.98
N ALA A 63 2.02 10.59 -1.49
CA ALA A 63 3.14 10.13 -0.70
C ALA A 63 4.15 11.24 -0.46
N PHE A 64 4.36 12.17 -1.40
CA PHE A 64 5.39 13.20 -1.30
C PHE A 64 4.89 14.61 -0.95
N ALA A 65 3.58 14.85 -0.95
CA ALA A 65 2.94 16.05 -0.41
C ALA A 65 3.14 16.16 1.11
#